data_AF-A0A1F7NKV4-F1
#
_entry.id   AF-A0A1F7NKV4-F1
#
_cell.length_a   1.000
_cell.length_b   1.000
_cell.length_c   1.000
_cell.angle_alpha   90.00
_cell.angle_beta   90.00
_cell.angle_gamma   90.00
#
_symmetry.space_group_name_H-M   'P 1'
#
loop_
_entity.id
_entity.type
_entity.pdbx_description
1 polymer ?
#
loop_
_entity_poly.entity_id
_entity_poly.type
_entity_poly.pdbx_seq_one_letter_code
_entity_poly.pdbx_strand_id
1 'polypeptide(L)'
;MTRVHDRGGWPGAGPVNKSEHDLSWWEKRTDAIASLLMSPEKRIMRVDELRRAIEDMEPARYEQCKYYEKWLHAVETIVVEKGVLTREEIDRKVRELEARG
;
A
#
# COMPACT_ATOMS: atom_id res chain seq x y z
N MET A 1 1.72 21.70 -5.41
CA MET A 1 0.54 21.06 -6.02
C MET A 1 -0.17 20.26 -4.95
N THR A 2 -1.50 20.25 -4.98
CA THR A 2 -2.32 19.39 -4.12
C THR A 2 -2.05 17.91 -4.45
N ARG A 3 -1.90 17.06 -3.43
CA ARG A 3 -1.67 15.61 -3.62
C ARG A 3 -2.96 14.92 -4.07
N VAL A 4 -2.85 13.82 -4.81
CA VAL A 4 -4.01 13.14 -5.45
C VAL A 4 -5.07 12.65 -4.46
N HIS A 5 -4.68 12.37 -3.22
CA HIS A 5 -5.64 11.92 -2.19
C HIS A 5 -6.63 13.03 -1.78
N ASP A 6 -6.27 14.30 -1.94
CA ASP A 6 -7.08 15.45 -1.55
C ASP A 6 -8.09 15.80 -2.65
N ARG A 7 -9.09 14.92 -2.78
CA ARG A 7 -10.16 15.01 -3.78
C ARG A 7 -11.39 15.80 -3.32
N GLY A 8 -11.34 16.37 -2.12
CA GLY A 8 -12.46 17.13 -1.56
C GLY A 8 -12.89 18.26 -2.49
N GLY A 9 -14.15 18.23 -2.96
CA GLY A 9 -14.69 19.28 -3.83
C GLY A 9 -14.30 19.19 -5.31
N TRP A 10 -13.62 18.13 -5.75
CA TRP A 10 -13.30 17.97 -7.18
C TRP A 10 -14.58 17.72 -8.01
N PRO A 11 -14.75 18.42 -9.15
CA PRO A 11 -15.87 18.14 -10.04
C PRO A 11 -15.66 16.82 -10.81
N GLY A 12 -16.74 16.24 -11.34
CA GLY A 12 -16.65 15.17 -12.34
C GLY A 12 -16.39 13.75 -11.82
N ALA A 13 -16.47 13.49 -10.51
CA ALA A 13 -16.30 12.13 -9.96
C ALA A 13 -17.42 11.15 -10.35
N GLY A 14 -18.58 11.67 -10.77
CA GLY A 14 -19.76 10.86 -11.10
C GLY A 14 -20.39 10.15 -9.89
N PRO A 15 -21.37 9.26 -10.12
CA PRO A 15 -21.99 8.47 -9.06
C PRO A 15 -20.99 7.47 -8.43
N VAL A 16 -21.11 7.26 -7.13
CA VAL A 16 -20.30 6.26 -6.40
C VAL A 16 -20.72 4.84 -6.80
N ASN A 17 -19.76 4.00 -7.19
CA ASN A 17 -20.00 2.57 -7.28
C ASN A 17 -20.09 1.96 -5.85
N LYS A 18 -21.22 1.34 -5.52
CA LYS A 18 -21.50 0.70 -4.23
C LYS A 18 -21.47 -0.83 -4.28
N SER A 19 -21.04 -1.44 -5.38
CA SER A 19 -20.92 -2.89 -5.47
C SER A 19 -20.00 -3.42 -4.39
N GLU A 20 -20.43 -4.46 -3.69
CA GLU A 20 -19.56 -5.17 -2.77
C GLU A 20 -18.51 -5.98 -3.54
N HIS A 21 -17.38 -6.20 -2.88
CA HIS A 21 -16.26 -6.96 -3.41
C HIS A 21 -15.75 -7.88 -2.32
N ASP A 22 -15.65 -9.17 -2.64
CA ASP A 22 -15.04 -10.15 -1.76
C ASP A 22 -13.54 -9.94 -1.69
N LEU A 23 -13.04 -9.69 -0.48
CA LEU A 23 -11.61 -9.58 -0.25
C LEU A 23 -10.90 -10.88 -0.60
N SER A 24 -9.99 -10.78 -1.56
CA SER A 24 -9.08 -11.84 -1.93
C SER A 24 -8.12 -12.16 -0.78
N TRP A 25 -7.47 -13.32 -0.85
CA TRP A 25 -6.57 -13.76 0.22
C TRP A 25 -5.38 -12.81 0.42
N TRP A 26 -4.90 -12.16 -0.64
CA TRP A 26 -3.71 -11.29 -0.57
C TRP A 26 -4.04 -9.93 0.04
N GLU A 27 -5.27 -9.44 -0.15
CA GLU A 27 -5.75 -8.21 0.49
C GLU A 27 -5.84 -8.40 1.99
N LYS A 28 -6.45 -9.52 2.43
CA LYS A 28 -6.48 -9.91 3.86
C LYS A 28 -5.08 -10.06 4.44
N ARG A 29 -4.15 -10.63 3.68
CA ARG A 29 -2.75 -10.78 4.10
C ARG A 29 -2.04 -9.43 4.21
N THR A 30 -2.29 -8.51 3.28
CA THR A 30 -1.72 -7.16 3.29
C THR A 30 -2.18 -6.39 4.53
N ASP A 31 -3.48 -6.45 4.83
CA ASP A 31 -4.06 -5.86 6.04
C ASP A 31 -3.45 -6.43 7.32
N ALA A 32 -3.30 -7.76 7.40
CA ALA A 32 -2.68 -8.44 8.53
C ALA A 32 -1.20 -8.05 8.71
N ILE A 33 -0.44 -7.91 7.62
CA ILE A 33 0.95 -7.45 7.66
C ILE A 33 1.02 -6.01 8.17
N ALA A 34 0.20 -5.11 7.63
CA ALA A 34 0.16 -3.72 8.07
C ALA A 34 -0.17 -3.63 9.57
N SER A 35 -1.19 -4.36 10.01
CA SER A 35 -1.61 -4.44 11.42
C SER A 35 -0.51 -4.99 12.32
N LEU A 36 0.20 -6.05 11.91
CA LEU A 36 1.32 -6.61 12.65
C LEU A 36 2.47 -5.61 12.80
N LEU A 37 2.84 -4.92 11.72
CA LEU A 37 3.94 -3.95 11.74
C LEU A 37 3.59 -2.70 12.58
N MET A 38 2.31 -2.36 12.70
CA MET A 38 1.79 -1.29 13.57
C MET A 38 1.55 -1.73 15.02
N SER A 39 1.65 -3.02 15.32
CA SER A 39 1.28 -3.54 16.63
C SER A 39 2.18 -2.96 17.74
N PRO A 40 1.68 -2.85 18.99
CA PRO A 40 2.48 -2.37 20.12
C PRO A 40 3.76 -3.17 20.37
N GLU A 41 3.81 -4.43 19.94
CA GLU A 41 4.95 -5.31 20.09
C GLU A 41 6.03 -5.06 19.03
N LYS A 42 5.62 -4.74 17.78
CA LYS A 42 6.54 -4.53 16.67
C LYS A 42 6.95 -3.07 16.49
N ARG A 43 5.99 -2.15 16.54
CA ARG A 43 6.19 -0.69 16.38
C ARG A 43 7.08 -0.31 15.19
N ILE A 44 6.99 -1.06 14.10
CA ILE A 44 7.80 -0.83 12.89
C ILE A 44 7.22 0.31 12.06
N MET A 45 5.89 0.48 12.00
CA MET A 45 5.26 1.63 11.35
C MET A 45 4.12 2.20 12.17
N ARG A 46 3.71 3.42 11.82
CA ARG A 46 2.47 4.06 12.30
C ARG A 46 1.50 4.33 11.16
N VAL A 47 0.24 4.61 11.52
CA VAL A 47 -0.82 4.94 10.54
C VAL A 47 -0.49 6.21 9.75
N ASP A 48 0.10 7.23 10.39
CA ASP A 48 0.54 8.45 9.71
C ASP A 48 1.63 8.19 8.65
N GLU A 49 2.52 7.25 8.92
CA GLU A 49 3.58 6.87 7.98
C GLU A 49 3.01 6.12 6.78
N LEU A 50 2.06 5.20 7.02
CA LEU A 50 1.33 4.52 5.95
C LEU A 50 0.62 5.52 5.04
N ARG A 51 -0.10 6.48 5.64
CA ARG A 51 -0.79 7.55 4.91
C ARG A 51 0.18 8.35 4.07
N ARG A 52 1.24 8.90 4.66
CA ARG A 52 2.27 9.65 3.94
C ARG A 52 2.78 8.87 2.72
N ALA A 53 3.18 7.61 2.89
CA ALA A 53 3.72 6.82 1.80
C ALA A 53 2.71 6.56 0.66
N ILE A 54 1.42 6.40 0.98
CA ILE A 54 0.34 6.32 -0.02
C ILE A 54 0.15 7.67 -0.73
N GLU A 55 0.19 8.77 0.01
CA GLU A 55 -0.05 10.11 -0.50
C GLU A 55 1.11 10.68 -1.34
N ASP A 56 2.32 10.15 -1.12
CA ASP A 56 3.55 10.49 -1.87
C ASP A 56 3.70 9.67 -3.17
N MET A 57 2.77 8.75 -3.46
CA MET A 57 2.75 8.01 -4.72
C MET A 57 2.69 8.96 -5.93
N GLU A 58 3.35 8.55 -7.01
CA GLU A 58 3.19 9.21 -8.31
C GLU A 58 1.69 9.22 -8.69
N PRO A 59 1.15 10.39 -9.13
CA PRO A 59 -0.27 10.54 -9.40
C PRO A 59 -0.90 9.46 -10.27
N ALA A 60 -0.33 9.15 -11.44
CA ALA A 60 -0.89 8.16 -12.34
C ALA A 60 -0.92 6.76 -11.71
N ARG A 61 0.14 6.38 -10.99
CA ARG A 61 0.18 5.12 -10.23
C ARG A 61 -0.87 5.09 -9.12
N TYR A 62 -1.07 6.19 -8.41
CA TYR A 62 -2.12 6.29 -7.39
C TYR A 62 -3.50 6.04 -7.98
N GLU A 63 -3.79 6.55 -9.18
CA GLU A 63 -5.10 6.36 -9.81
C GLU A 63 -5.32 4.94 -10.33
N GLN A 64 -4.26 4.28 -10.79
CA GLN A 64 -4.33 2.92 -11.32
C GLN A 64 -4.37 1.84 -10.23
N CYS A 65 -3.73 2.08 -9.08
CA CYS A 65 -3.69 1.10 -7.99
C CYS A 65 -5.05 0.95 -7.30
N LYS A 66 -5.42 -0.30 -7.03
CA LYS A 66 -6.51 -0.68 -6.12
C LYS A 66 -6.15 -0.33 -4.69
N TYR A 67 -7.17 -0.32 -3.82
CA TYR A 67 -7.04 0.11 -2.42
C TYR A 67 -5.89 -0.59 -1.67
N TYR A 68 -5.87 -1.92 -1.67
CA TYR A 68 -4.84 -2.70 -0.98
C TYR A 68 -3.49 -2.75 -1.72
N GLU A 69 -3.45 -2.43 -3.02
CA GLU A 69 -2.17 -2.27 -3.74
C GLU A 69 -1.42 -1.02 -3.25
N LYS A 70 -2.15 0.05 -2.91
CA LYS A 70 -1.58 1.25 -2.27
C LYS A 70 -1.02 0.92 -0.89
N TRP A 71 -1.74 0.12 -0.11
CA TRP A 71 -1.27 -0.34 1.19
C TRP A 71 0.01 -1.17 1.05
N LEU A 72 0.03 -2.15 0.16
CA LEU A 72 1.20 -2.98 -0.06
C LEU A 72 2.41 -2.14 -0.51
N HIS A 73 2.20 -1.17 -1.41
CA HIS A 73 3.24 -0.22 -1.80
C HIS A 73 3.79 0.57 -0.61
N ALA A 74 2.91 1.11 0.24
CA ALA A 74 3.34 1.88 1.40
C ALA A 74 4.06 1.02 2.45
N VAL A 75 3.59 -0.21 2.69
CA VAL A 75 4.29 -1.16 3.56
C VAL A 75 5.71 -1.40 3.05
N GLU A 76 5.86 -1.74 1.77
CA GLU A 76 7.16 -1.95 1.14
C GLU A 76 8.07 -0.72 1.26
N THR A 77 7.56 0.47 0.93
CA THR A 77 8.31 1.73 1.04
C THR A 77 8.83 1.92 2.46
N ILE A 78 7.98 1.76 3.48
CA ILE A 78 8.35 2.02 4.88
C ILE A 78 9.35 1.00 5.42
N VAL A 79 9.21 -0.29 5.09
CA VAL A 79 10.17 -1.31 5.57
C VAL A 79 11.55 -1.10 4.95
N VAL A 80 11.61 -0.59 3.71
CA VAL A 80 12.86 -0.21 3.06
C VAL A 80 13.45 1.07 3.65
N GLU A 81 12.64 2.13 3.83
CA GLU A 81 13.08 3.39 4.46
C GLU A 81 13.67 3.17 5.86
N LYS A 82 13.14 2.21 6.62
CA LYS A 82 13.59 1.89 7.98
C LYS A 82 14.69 0.82 8.03
N GLY A 83 15.13 0.32 6.88
CA GLY A 83 16.18 -0.70 6.80
C GLY A 83 15.79 -2.06 7.39
N VAL A 84 14.49 -2.36 7.47
CA VAL A 84 14.00 -3.69 7.89
C VAL A 84 14.24 -4.71 6.79
N LEU A 85 14.12 -4.28 5.53
CA LEU A 85 14.47 -5.03 4.32
C LEU A 85 15.14 -4.10 3.32
N THR A 86 15.93 -4.63 2.40
CA THR A 86 16.41 -3.88 1.22
C THR A 86 15.54 -4.15 0.00
N ARG A 87 15.60 -3.25 -1.00
CA ARG A 87 14.89 -3.47 -2.28
C ARG A 87 15.39 -4.76 -2.95
N GLU A 88 16.69 -5.01 -2.87
CA GLU A 88 17.34 -6.17 -3.47
C GLU A 88 16.89 -7.49 -2.83
N GLU A 89 16.63 -7.49 -1.51
CA GLU A 89 16.06 -8.66 -0.81
C GLU A 89 14.65 -8.98 -1.29
N ILE A 90 13.82 -7.96 -1.46
CA ILE A 90 12.45 -8.10 -1.96
C ILE A 90 12.48 -8.59 -3.41
N ASP A 91 13.23 -7.92 -4.28
CA ASP A 91 13.32 -8.27 -5.70
C ASP A 91 13.89 -9.68 -5.93
N ARG A 92 14.91 -10.07 -5.14
CA ARG A 92 15.43 -11.44 -5.17
C ARG A 92 14.33 -12.42 -4.78
N LYS A 93 13.54 -12.10 -3.74
CA LYS A 93 12.47 -13.00 -3.30
C LYS A 93 11.35 -13.13 -4.34
N VAL A 94 10.99 -12.05 -5.02
CA VAL A 94 10.02 -12.07 -6.12
C VAL A 94 10.50 -13.01 -7.23
N ARG A 95 11.74 -12.84 -7.71
CA ARG A 95 12.31 -13.72 -8.75
C ARG A 95 12.35 -15.20 -8.34
N GLU A 96 12.67 -15.49 -7.08
CA GLU A 96 12.62 -16.87 -6.55
C GLU A 96 11.20 -17.46 -6.57
N LEU A 97 10.18 -16.66 -6.28
CA LEU A 97 8.79 -17.11 -6.27
C LEU A 97 8.26 -17.31 -7.68
N GLU A 98 8.62 -16.43 -8.62
CA GLU A 98 8.28 -16.56 -10.03
C GLU A 98 8.91 -17.80 -10.66
N ALA A 99 10.17 -18.13 -10.34
CA ALA A 99 10.83 -19.33 -10.84
C ALA A 99 10.30 -20.65 -10.25
N ARG A 100 9.49 -20.59 -9.18
CA ARG A 100 8.86 -21.77 -8.55
C ARG A 100 7.47 -22.09 -9.10
N GLY A 101 6.84 -21.11 -9.76
CA GLY A 101 5.54 -21.26 -10.42
C GLY A 101 5.70 -21.69 -11.87
#